data_AF-A0A221V003-F1
#
_entry.id   AF-A0A221V003-F1
#
_cell.length_a   1.000
_cell.length_b   1.000
_cell.length_c   1.000
_cell.angle_alpha   90.00
_cell.angle_beta   90.00
_cell.angle_gamma   90.00
#
_symmetry.space_group_name_H-M   'P 1'
#
loop_
_entity.id
_entity.type
_entity.pdbx_description
1 polymer ?
#
loop_
_entity_poly.entity_id
_entity_poly.type
_entity_poly.pdbx_seq_one_letter_code
_entity_poly.pdbx_strand_id
1 'polypeptide(L)' 'MQNIGNPIGTKNSTLTKVTDLNGCPIEVIDLDEAIGITAQYKGYRHEDKRYSDFDKKLRAYWRDMYEKLTAIKERLNNN' A
#
# COMPACT_ATOMS: atom_id res chain seq x y z
N MET A 1 -27.27 -27.41 -20.82
CA MET A 1 -26.76 -27.45 -19.43
C MET A 1 -25.25 -27.60 -19.53
N GLN A 2 -24.37 -26.75 -19.04
CA GLN A 2 -24.49 -25.61 -18.12
C GLN A 2 -23.57 -24.48 -18.60
N ASN A 3 -23.99 -23.26 -18.31
CA ASN A 3 -23.21 -22.04 -18.39
C ASN A 3 -22.18 -22.07 -17.24
N ILE A 4 -20.88 -22.10 -17.54
CA ILE A 4 -19.84 -21.79 -16.55
C ILE A 4 -19.28 -20.40 -16.88
N GLY A 5 -20.11 -19.41 -16.59
CA GLY A 5 -19.60 -18.07 -16.36
C GLY A 5 -18.66 -18.11 -15.17
N ASN A 6 -17.43 -17.67 -15.38
CA ASN A 6 -16.82 -16.78 -14.43
C ASN A 6 -16.06 -15.73 -15.25
N PRO A 7 -16.53 -14.47 -15.33
CA PRO A 7 -15.70 -13.43 -15.87
C PRO A 7 -14.50 -13.36 -14.93
N ILE A 8 -13.28 -13.52 -15.46
CA ILE A 8 -12.09 -13.06 -14.73
C ILE A 8 -12.42 -11.61 -14.45
N GLY A 9 -12.75 -11.32 -13.19
CA GLY A 9 -13.02 -9.97 -12.75
C GLY A 9 -11.75 -9.21 -13.03
N THR A 10 -11.73 -8.48 -14.13
CA THR A 10 -10.77 -7.43 -14.37
C THR A 10 -11.00 -6.49 -13.20
N LYS A 11 -10.25 -6.68 -12.11
CA LYS A 11 -10.06 -5.61 -11.15
C LYS A 11 -9.55 -4.48 -12.03
N ASN A 12 -10.37 -3.47 -12.23
CA ASN A 12 -9.98 -2.28 -12.96
C ASN A 12 -8.83 -1.68 -12.15
N SER A 13 -7.60 -2.12 -12.49
CA SER A 13 -6.36 -1.75 -11.84
C SER A 13 -6.07 -0.34 -12.31
N THR A 14 -6.71 0.62 -11.64
CA THR A 14 -6.40 2.01 -11.84
C THR A 14 -5.00 2.24 -11.30
N LEU A 15 -4.04 2.40 -12.21
CA LEU A 15 -2.68 2.78 -11.89
C LEU A 15 -2.71 4.09 -11.09
N THR A 16 -2.30 4.01 -9.83
CA THR A 16 -2.31 5.15 -8.89
C THR A 16 -0.88 5.62 -8.66
N LYS A 17 -0.64 6.93 -8.73
CA LYS A 17 0.68 7.50 -8.40
C LYS A 17 0.66 8.10 -7.00
N VAL A 18 1.68 7.78 -6.21
CA VAL A 18 1.90 8.36 -4.87
C VAL A 18 3.35 8.82 -4.75
N THR A 19 3.58 10.00 -4.18
CA THR A 19 4.93 10.47 -3.87
C THR A 19 5.31 9.98 -2.49
N ASP A 20 6.40 9.23 -2.38
CA ASP A 20 6.89 8.71 -1.11
C ASP A 20 7.51 9.79 -0.23
N LEU A 21 7.92 9.41 0.98
CA LEU A 21 8.52 10.32 1.96
C LEU A 21 9.82 10.99 1.48
N ASN A 22 10.51 10.42 0.48
CA ASN A 22 11.76 10.94 -0.08
C ASN A 22 11.52 11.81 -1.33
N GLY A 23 10.25 12.06 -1.71
CA GLY A 23 9.91 12.81 -2.91
C GLY A 23 9.93 11.98 -4.19
N CYS A 24 10.08 10.65 -4.10
CA CYS A 24 10.08 9.78 -5.26
C CYS A 24 8.65 9.36 -5.65
N PRO A 25 8.25 9.52 -6.92
CA PRO A 25 6.96 9.02 -7.38
C PRO A 25 7.00 7.49 -7.49
N ILE A 26 5.97 6.83 -6.95
CA ILE A 26 5.76 5.38 -6.98
C ILE A 26 4.45 5.10 -7.72
N GLU A 27 4.51 4.16 -8.66
CA GLU A 27 3.35 3.65 -9.36
C GLU A 27 2.76 2.44 -8.61
N VAL A 28 1.47 2.47 -8.33
CA VAL A 28 0.73 1.48 -7.57
C VAL A 28 -0.28 0.81 -8.50
N ILE A 29 -0.12 -0.50 -8.69
CA ILE A 29 -0.91 -1.32 -9.62
C ILE A 29 -2.16 -1.88 -8.93
N ASP A 30 -2.00 -2.50 -7.75
CA ASP A 30 -3.12 -2.93 -6.90
C ASP A 30 -3.09 -2.11 -5.59
N LEU A 31 -4.05 -1.21 -5.44
CA LEU A 31 -4.16 -0.33 -4.29
C LEU A 31 -4.48 -1.10 -3.01
N ASP A 32 -5.30 -2.16 -3.09
CA ASP A 32 -5.66 -2.98 -1.94
C ASP A 32 -4.47 -3.78 -1.44
N GLU A 33 -3.71 -4.38 -2.38
CA GLU A 33 -2.48 -5.10 -2.05
C GLU A 33 -1.44 -4.17 -1.44
N ALA A 34 -1.25 -2.98 -2.02
CA ALA A 34 -0.30 -2.00 -1.50
C ALA A 34 -0.66 -1.52 -0.08
N ILE A 35 -1.95 -1.31 0.22
CA ILE A 35 -2.42 -1.02 1.59
C ILE A 35 -2.13 -2.20 2.52
N GLY A 36 -2.37 -3.43 2.07
CA GLY A 36 -2.08 -4.64 2.85
C GLY A 36 -0.61 -4.79 3.21
N ILE A 37 0.30 -4.55 2.26
CA ILE A 37 1.75 -4.58 2.47
C ILE A 37 2.16 -3.50 3.48
N THR A 38 1.77 -2.25 3.23
CA THR A 38 2.18 -1.12 4.08
C THR A 38 1.62 -1.23 5.50
N ALA A 39 0.43 -1.84 5.69
CA ALA A 39 -0.14 -2.14 6.99
C ALA A 39 0.71 -3.11 7.82
N GLN A 40 1.35 -4.11 7.17
CA GLN A 40 2.23 -5.06 7.84
C GLN A 40 3.56 -4.41 8.24
N TYR A 41 4.16 -3.63 7.34
CA TYR A 41 5.49 -3.08 7.56
C TYR A 41 5.54 -1.82 8.44
N LYS A 42 4.44 -1.05 8.56
CA LYS A 42 4.42 0.16 9.41
C LYS A 42 4.67 -0.11 10.90
N GLY A 43 4.47 -1.35 11.35
CA GLY A 43 4.70 -1.79 12.72
C GLY A 43 5.98 -2.61 12.92
N TYR A 44 6.66 -3.00 11.83
CA TYR A 44 7.79 -3.91 11.88
C TYR A 44 8.99 -3.30 12.63
N ARG A 45 9.68 -4.13 13.41
CA ARG A 45 10.88 -3.75 14.17
C ARG A 45 11.76 -4.98 14.39
N HIS A 46 13.07 -4.81 14.33
CA HIS A 46 14.01 -5.85 14.71
C HIS A 46 14.10 -5.97 16.24
N GLU A 47 14.39 -7.19 16.72
CA GLU A 47 14.66 -7.42 18.14
C GLU A 47 16.03 -6.85 18.56
N ASP A 48 17.01 -6.92 17.65
CA ASP A 48 18.34 -6.37 17.87
C ASP A 48 18.29 -4.82 17.86
N LYS A 49 18.62 -4.24 19.02
CA LYS A 49 18.62 -2.79 19.26
C LYS A 49 19.60 -2.02 18.38
N ARG A 50 20.59 -2.67 17.79
CA ARG A 50 21.53 -2.04 16.82
C ARG A 50 20.81 -1.46 15.61
N TYR A 51 19.63 -1.97 15.28
CA TYR A 51 18.80 -1.48 14.17
C TYR A 51 17.77 -0.44 14.59
N SER A 52 17.73 0.00 15.85
CA SER A 52 16.66 0.86 16.36
C SER A 52 16.45 2.16 15.57
N ASP A 53 17.52 2.81 15.09
CA ASP A 53 17.42 4.01 14.26
C ASP A 53 16.97 3.72 12.83
N PHE A 54 17.38 2.57 12.28
CA PHE A 54 16.89 2.09 11.00
C PHE A 54 15.39 1.76 11.06
N ASP A 55 14.95 1.10 12.13
CA ASP A 55 13.55 0.76 12.37
C ASP A 55 12.67 2.01 12.57
N LYS A 56 13.20 3.08 13.16
CA LYS A 56 12.48 4.36 13.23
C LYS A 56 12.23 4.92 11.82
N LYS A 57 13.25 4.90 10.95
CA LYS A 57 13.14 5.40 9.57
C LYS A 57 12.17 4.55 8.75
N LEU A 58 12.30 3.22 8.80
CA LEU A 58 11.38 2.31 8.10
C LEU A 58 9.94 2.48 8.55
N ARG A 59 9.68 2.56 9.87
CA ARG A 59 8.31 2.77 10.36
C ARG A 59 7.73 4.10 9.92
N ALA A 60 8.51 5.18 9.92
CA ALA A 60 8.07 6.47 9.40
C ALA A 60 7.69 6.36 7.91
N TYR A 61 8.56 5.73 7.11
CA TYR A 61 8.32 5.51 5.68
C TYR A 61 7.05 4.69 5.42
N TRP A 62 6.93 3.52 6.03
CA TRP A 62 5.81 2.62 5.81
C TRP A 62 4.49 3.18 6.34
N ARG A 63 4.52 3.95 7.43
CA ARG A 63 3.35 4.63 7.96
C ARG A 63 2.86 5.72 7.00
N ASP A 64 3.77 6.55 6.49
CA ASP A 64 3.45 7.58 5.49
C ASP A 64 2.78 6.98 4.24
N MET A 65 3.37 5.89 3.71
CA MET A 65 2.78 5.17 2.57
C MET A 65 1.39 4.60 2.89
N TYR A 66 1.22 3.94 4.04
CA TYR A 66 -0.07 3.39 4.45
C TYR A 66 -1.16 4.48 4.53
N GLU A 67 -0.85 5.61 5.15
CA GLU A 67 -1.79 6.73 5.31
C GLU A 67 -2.17 7.34 3.95
N LYS A 68 -1.20 7.57 3.07
CA LYS A 68 -1.45 8.10 1.71
C LYS A 68 -2.31 7.16 0.87
N LEU A 69 -2.00 5.87 0.84
CA LEU A 69 -2.76 4.88 0.06
C LEU A 69 -4.17 4.72 0.59
N THR A 70 -4.35 4.70 1.92
CA THR A 70 -5.67 4.64 2.55
C THR A 70 -6.51 5.87 2.18
N ALA A 71 -5.94 7.07 2.25
CA ALA A 71 -6.63 8.31 1.87
C ALA A 71 -7.03 8.31 0.38
N ILE A 72 -6.22 7.74 -0.51
CA ILE A 72 -6.59 7.57 -1.92
C ILE A 72 -7.78 6.63 -2.05
N LYS A 73 -7.76 5.47 -1.38
CA LYS A 73 -8.87 4.52 -1.40
C LYS A 73 -10.18 5.12 -0.86
N GLU A 74 -10.11 5.88 0.22
CA GLU A 74 -11.27 6.59 0.77
C GLU A 74 -11.85 7.60 -0.23
N ARG A 75 -11.01 8.37 -0.92
CA ARG A 75 -11.45 9.30 -1.97
C ARG A 75 -12.12 8.59 -3.15
N LEU A 76 -11.59 7.42 -3.55
CA LEU A 76 -12.19 6.62 -4.63
C LEU A 76 -13.54 6.02 -4.24
N ASN A 77 -13.74 5.68 -2.97
CA ASN A 77 -15.02 5.14 -2.48
C ASN A 77 -16.09 6.21 -2.23
N ASN A 78 -15.68 7.46 -2.04
CA ASN A 78 -16.56 8.60 -1.77
C ASN A 78 -16.96 9.37 -3.05
N ASN A 79 -16.43 8.97 -4.21
CA ASN A 79 -16.77 9.50 -5.54
C ASN A 79 -17.76 8.57 -6.26
#